data_AF-A0A8J7MUZ8-F1
#
_entry.id   AF-A0A8J7MUZ8-F1
#
_cell.length_a   1.000
_cell.length_b   1.000
_cell.length_c   1.000
_cell.angle_alpha   90.00
_cell.angle_beta   90.00
_cell.angle_gamma   90.00
#
_symmetry.space_group_name_H-M   'P 1'
#
loop_
_entity.id
_entity.type
_entity.pdbx_description
1 polymer ?
#
loop_
_entity_poly.entity_id
_entity_poly.type
_entity_poly.pdbx_seq_one_letter_code
_entity_poly.pdbx_strand_id
1 'polypeptide(L)'
;MTTRFFTTICVLLSVVLSGQAQKRTYDEAAKAASNFFKTTGQDTAVSSWHMKRDDGGRRVLTKQVGEMPCQAAYYLFTNAQSGQLVVVSGDERMPLVLGYTDQAVTTDKLPDGLVELLDGYKAQYAALAEAPAKTARVATLHKGERQLKTADWGQGAPFNRMTPEATPTGCAATAMAIVMRYYQWPESGAGSKTHIWKDSVMTANFGQTHYDWGNMPLSYTSYTEQQANAVALLMRHAGIAVEMYYNAESSGANQSLVPGALQKYFRYAATARLLSASNYDAATWNDMMRNEIDNGRPVLYTGESTLGRGSHGFVLDGYRDNLFHFNFGWNGSGNGYFAVSALNATDHSIEFANRQQAVVGIVPLKDDGCAPLTLERDNKYQGYYTPLTTLVAHTAVDIHLSNLTALRDWKGQMQWHLCHADGTVVERVGCKDVAMNGGSCQSVDFSLSAANGAEMGDYLCLVAREDSSAQWQPVRDARGQNVVVQAFGRKV
;
A
#
# COMPACT_ATOMS: atom_id res chain seq x y z
N MET A 1 -11.32 27.84 -2.22
CA MET A 1 -12.41 26.95 -2.63
C MET A 1 -12.26 26.69 -4.12
N THR A 2 -11.52 25.65 -4.49
CA THR A 2 -11.31 25.24 -5.89
C THR A 2 -12.14 24.00 -6.13
N THR A 3 -13.23 24.17 -6.87
CA THR A 3 -14.17 23.14 -7.29
C THR A 3 -13.43 22.12 -8.16
N ARG A 4 -13.12 20.94 -7.60
CA ARG A 4 -12.56 19.83 -8.39
C ARG A 4 -13.69 19.22 -9.20
N PHE A 5 -13.65 19.40 -10.52
CA PHE A 5 -14.54 18.73 -11.46
C PHE A 5 -14.28 17.22 -11.41
N PHE A 6 -15.32 16.44 -11.06
CA PHE A 6 -15.31 14.99 -11.16
C PHE A 6 -15.47 14.60 -12.63
N THR A 7 -14.36 14.32 -13.31
CA THR A 7 -14.42 13.72 -14.64
C THR A 7 -14.37 12.20 -14.48
N THR A 8 -15.53 11.55 -14.57
CA THR A 8 -15.61 10.08 -14.65
C THR A 8 -14.96 9.63 -15.95
N ILE A 9 -13.84 8.91 -15.87
CA ILE A 9 -13.20 8.29 -17.03
C ILE A 9 -14.04 7.06 -17.41
N CYS A 10 -14.99 7.23 -18.33
CA CYS A 10 -15.67 6.10 -18.95
C CYS A 10 -14.74 5.46 -19.98
N VAL A 11 -14.12 4.33 -19.61
CA VAL A 11 -13.42 3.46 -20.56
C VAL A 11 -14.44 2.90 -21.55
N LEU A 12 -14.34 3.32 -22.82
CA LEU A 12 -15.22 2.89 -23.91
C LEU A 12 -15.00 1.40 -24.23
N LEU A 13 -16.10 0.64 -24.19
CA LEU A 13 -16.22 -0.78 -24.53
C LEU A 13 -15.97 -1.02 -26.03
N SER A 14 -15.18 -2.05 -26.36
CA SER A 14 -15.01 -2.55 -27.72
C SER A 14 -16.12 -3.53 -28.11
N VAL A 15 -16.61 -3.39 -29.35
CA VAL A 15 -17.51 -4.32 -30.03
C VAL A 15 -16.66 -5.44 -30.64
N VAL A 16 -17.04 -6.69 -30.38
CA VAL A 16 -16.31 -7.88 -30.83
C VAL A 16 -16.62 -8.18 -32.30
N LEU A 17 -15.59 -8.24 -33.14
CA LEU A 17 -15.62 -8.94 -34.43
C LEU A 17 -14.58 -10.08 -34.40
N SER A 18 -15.08 -11.30 -34.50
CA SER A 18 -14.33 -12.55 -34.45
C SER A 18 -13.51 -12.79 -35.73
N GLY A 19 -12.28 -13.28 -35.58
CA GLY A 19 -11.57 -13.98 -36.65
C GLY A 19 -10.04 -13.92 -36.57
N GLN A 20 -9.46 -12.73 -36.39
CA GLN A 20 -7.99 -12.52 -36.30
C GLN A 20 -7.59 -11.31 -35.42
N ALA A 21 -8.54 -10.63 -34.78
CA ALA A 21 -8.35 -9.36 -34.07
C ALA A 21 -8.07 -9.54 -32.57
N GLN A 22 -6.95 -10.15 -32.19
CA GLN A 22 -6.48 -10.09 -30.79
C GLN A 22 -5.37 -9.06 -30.58
N LYS A 23 -4.59 -8.74 -31.61
CA LYS A 23 -3.48 -7.78 -31.53
C LYS A 23 -3.97 -6.39 -31.92
N ARG A 24 -3.67 -5.40 -31.08
CA ARG A 24 -3.94 -3.99 -31.35
C ARG A 24 -2.83 -3.42 -32.22
N THR A 25 -3.22 -2.76 -33.30
CA THR A 25 -2.29 -2.06 -34.19
C THR A 25 -1.74 -0.78 -33.53
N TYR A 26 -0.64 -0.27 -34.07
CA TYR A 26 -0.10 1.02 -33.64
C TYR A 26 -1.12 2.16 -33.78
N ASP A 27 -1.85 2.24 -34.89
CA ASP A 27 -2.80 3.32 -35.16
C ASP A 27 -3.98 3.30 -34.17
N GLU A 28 -4.48 2.11 -33.84
CA GLU A 28 -5.49 1.94 -32.79
C GLU A 28 -4.96 2.38 -31.42
N ALA A 29 -3.71 2.04 -31.09
CA ALA A 29 -3.09 2.44 -29.84
C ALA A 29 -2.84 3.96 -29.77
N ALA A 30 -2.38 4.58 -30.85
CA ALA A 30 -2.18 6.03 -30.95
C ALA A 30 -3.50 6.81 -30.85
N LYS A 31 -4.57 6.28 -31.45
CA LYS A 31 -5.93 6.82 -31.30
C LYS A 31 -6.42 6.70 -29.87
N ALA A 32 -6.18 5.57 -29.21
CA ALA A 32 -6.54 5.37 -27.81
C ALA A 32 -5.79 6.35 -26.88
N ALA A 33 -4.49 6.55 -27.09
CA ALA A 33 -3.70 7.53 -26.35
C ALA A 33 -4.20 8.97 -26.55
N SER A 34 -4.49 9.35 -27.80
CA SER A 34 -5.05 10.68 -28.11
C SER A 34 -6.42 10.88 -27.44
N ASN A 35 -7.27 9.87 -27.47
CA ASN A 35 -8.58 9.91 -26.80
C ASN A 35 -8.45 9.99 -25.28
N PHE A 36 -7.47 9.29 -24.68
CA PHE A 36 -7.20 9.37 -23.25
C PHE A 36 -6.86 10.80 -22.81
N PHE A 37 -5.98 11.49 -23.54
CA PHE A 37 -5.65 12.89 -23.20
C PHE A 37 -6.79 13.85 -23.50
N LYS A 38 -7.58 13.61 -24.55
CA LYS A 38 -8.80 14.39 -24.83
C LYS A 38 -9.81 14.31 -23.69
N THR A 39 -10.08 13.12 -23.17
CA THR A 39 -11.05 12.93 -22.07
C THR A 39 -10.56 13.51 -20.74
N THR A 40 -9.25 13.70 -20.57
CA THR A 40 -8.66 14.39 -19.40
C THR A 40 -8.48 15.90 -19.62
N GLY A 41 -9.00 16.45 -20.72
CA GLY A 41 -8.97 17.89 -21.03
C GLY A 41 -7.65 18.39 -21.62
N GLN A 42 -6.79 17.49 -22.09
CA GLN A 42 -5.49 17.78 -22.71
C GLN A 42 -5.50 17.42 -24.21
N ASP A 43 -6.32 18.11 -25.01
CA ASP A 43 -6.46 17.84 -26.46
C ASP A 43 -5.25 18.35 -27.27
N THR A 44 -4.16 17.59 -27.25
CA THR A 44 -2.95 17.86 -28.03
C THR A 44 -2.40 16.57 -28.65
N ALA A 45 -1.55 16.72 -29.67
CA ALA A 45 -0.89 15.59 -30.32
C ALA A 45 -0.11 14.73 -29.32
N VAL A 46 0.05 13.45 -29.65
CA VAL A 46 0.87 12.50 -28.89
C VAL A 46 2.19 12.24 -29.61
N SER A 47 3.27 12.06 -28.84
CA SER A 47 4.58 11.59 -29.33
C SER A 47 4.78 10.14 -28.93
N SER A 48 5.30 9.31 -29.84
CA SER A 48 5.53 7.88 -29.60
C SER A 48 6.96 7.59 -29.18
N TRP A 49 7.12 6.63 -28.27
CA TRP A 49 8.38 6.27 -27.65
C TRP A 49 8.55 4.75 -27.58
N HIS A 50 9.81 4.30 -27.55
CA HIS A 50 10.17 2.97 -27.08
C HIS A 50 11.17 3.04 -25.94
N MET A 51 11.18 1.99 -25.11
CA MET A 51 12.17 1.81 -24.06
C MET A 51 13.38 1.04 -24.60
N LYS A 52 14.59 1.59 -24.42
CA LYS A 52 15.87 0.93 -24.78
C LYS A 52 16.88 0.98 -23.64
N ARG A 53 17.96 0.20 -23.75
CA ARG A 53 19.15 0.36 -22.88
C ARG A 53 20.08 1.42 -23.45
N ASP A 54 20.62 2.29 -22.62
CA ASP A 54 21.77 3.14 -22.96
C ASP A 54 23.10 2.37 -22.78
N ASP A 55 24.22 3.01 -23.12
CA ASP A 55 25.56 2.43 -23.02
C ASP A 55 25.96 2.11 -21.56
N GLY A 56 25.30 2.75 -20.58
CA GLY A 56 25.45 2.47 -19.15
C GLY A 56 24.47 1.41 -18.62
N GLY A 57 23.71 0.74 -19.50
CA GLY A 57 22.75 -0.31 -19.16
C GLY A 57 21.43 0.17 -18.56
N ARG A 58 21.22 1.49 -18.41
CA ARG A 58 19.99 2.12 -17.89
C ARG A 58 18.87 2.11 -18.92
N ARG A 59 17.62 2.09 -18.47
CA ARG A 59 16.46 2.19 -19.37
C ARG A 59 16.07 3.65 -19.61
N VAL A 60 15.94 3.97 -20.89
CA VAL A 60 15.61 5.32 -21.39
C VAL A 60 14.48 5.25 -22.42
N LEU A 61 13.73 6.33 -22.55
CA LEU A 61 12.77 6.52 -23.63
C LEU A 61 13.44 7.21 -24.80
N THR A 62 13.36 6.59 -25.98
CA THR A 62 13.80 7.20 -27.24
C THR A 62 12.61 7.40 -28.14
N LYS A 63 12.57 8.56 -28.82
CA LYS A 63 11.51 8.83 -29.79
C LYS A 63 11.50 7.74 -30.84
N GLN A 64 10.31 7.22 -31.11
CA GLN A 64 10.10 6.21 -32.12
C GLN A 64 10.27 6.85 -33.50
N VAL A 65 11.23 6.34 -34.30
CA VAL A 65 11.54 6.81 -35.66
C VAL A 65 11.55 5.60 -36.60
N GLY A 66 10.86 5.67 -37.73
CA GLY A 66 10.76 4.59 -38.72
C GLY A 66 9.50 3.73 -38.61
N GLU A 67 9.51 2.53 -39.18
CA GLU A 67 8.36 1.62 -39.15
C GLU A 67 8.01 1.18 -37.73
N MET A 68 6.71 1.21 -37.43
CA MET A 68 6.19 0.84 -36.12
C MET A 68 6.11 -0.68 -36.01
N PRO A 69 6.54 -1.29 -34.88
CA PRO A 69 6.41 -2.72 -34.71
C PRO A 69 4.93 -3.10 -34.79
N CYS A 70 4.62 -3.97 -35.74
CA CYS A 70 3.26 -4.48 -35.98
C CYS A 70 2.74 -5.32 -34.80
N GLN A 71 3.63 -5.71 -33.87
CA GLN A 71 3.32 -6.49 -32.67
C GLN A 71 4.21 -6.05 -31.51
N ALA A 72 3.60 -5.51 -30.45
CA ALA A 72 4.28 -5.15 -29.21
C ALA A 72 3.38 -5.52 -28.02
N ALA A 73 3.95 -5.74 -26.84
CA ALA A 73 3.16 -5.94 -25.63
C ALA A 73 2.35 -4.67 -25.25
N TYR A 74 2.93 -3.51 -25.52
CA TYR A 74 2.33 -2.19 -25.32
C TYR A 74 3.03 -1.15 -26.19
N TYR A 75 2.42 0.02 -26.27
CA TYR A 75 2.91 1.22 -26.93
C TYR A 75 2.99 2.37 -25.90
N LEU A 76 4.07 3.16 -25.96
CA LEU A 76 4.30 4.28 -25.06
C LEU A 76 4.07 5.60 -25.81
N PHE A 77 3.21 6.45 -25.25
CA PHE A 77 2.90 7.76 -25.82
C PHE A 77 3.01 8.85 -24.77
N THR A 78 3.64 9.98 -25.11
CA THR A 78 3.56 11.19 -24.27
C THR A 78 2.65 12.23 -24.90
N ASN A 79 1.91 12.95 -24.07
CA ASN A 79 1.26 14.18 -24.50
C ASN A 79 2.34 15.20 -24.91
N ALA A 80 2.19 15.85 -26.08
CA ALA A 80 3.21 16.76 -26.61
C ALA A 80 3.37 18.06 -25.80
N GLN A 81 2.36 18.46 -25.02
CA GLN A 81 2.40 19.67 -24.20
C GLN A 81 2.76 19.36 -22.74
N SER A 82 2.05 18.42 -22.10
CA SER A 82 2.25 18.11 -20.68
C SER A 82 3.42 17.15 -20.44
N GLY A 83 3.88 16.42 -21.47
CA GLY A 83 4.93 15.41 -21.34
C GLY A 83 4.51 14.15 -20.56
N GLN A 84 3.25 14.08 -20.08
CA GLN A 84 2.71 12.92 -19.37
C GLN A 84 2.71 11.69 -20.27
N LEU A 85 3.10 10.55 -19.71
CA LEU A 85 3.14 9.26 -20.39
C LEU A 85 1.79 8.54 -20.23
N VAL A 86 1.34 7.86 -21.28
CA VAL A 86 0.29 6.84 -21.26
C VAL A 86 0.82 5.55 -21.91
N VAL A 87 0.51 4.42 -21.28
CA VAL A 87 0.89 3.07 -21.72
C VAL A 87 -0.37 2.38 -22.25
N VAL A 88 -0.40 2.10 -23.54
CA VAL A 88 -1.54 1.45 -24.21
C VAL A 88 -1.17 0.02 -24.55
N SER A 89 -1.99 -0.97 -24.18
CA SER A 89 -1.68 -2.37 -24.45
C SER A 89 -1.67 -2.68 -25.96
N GLY A 90 -0.91 -3.69 -26.35
CA GLY A 90 -0.85 -4.16 -27.74
C GLY A 90 -1.74 -5.38 -28.02
N ASP A 91 -2.55 -5.82 -27.05
CA ASP A 91 -3.49 -6.93 -27.20
C ASP A 91 -4.85 -6.57 -26.61
N GLU A 92 -5.93 -6.98 -27.26
CA GLU A 92 -7.30 -6.72 -26.80
C GLU A 92 -7.70 -7.57 -25.58
N ARG A 93 -6.95 -8.64 -25.28
CA ARG A 93 -7.12 -9.42 -24.05
C ARG A 93 -6.56 -8.73 -22.81
N MET A 94 -5.79 -7.66 -23.00
CA MET A 94 -5.24 -6.82 -21.93
C MET A 94 -6.10 -5.54 -21.76
N PRO A 95 -6.10 -4.86 -20.58
CA PRO A 95 -6.74 -3.56 -20.44
C PRO A 95 -6.22 -2.56 -21.49
N LEU A 96 -7.10 -1.76 -22.09
CA LEU A 96 -6.72 -0.80 -23.13
C LEU A 96 -5.59 0.14 -22.67
N VAL A 97 -5.77 0.75 -21.49
CA VAL A 97 -4.75 1.58 -20.83
C VAL A 97 -4.17 0.79 -19.67
N LEU A 98 -2.87 0.52 -19.73
CA LEU A 98 -2.13 -0.17 -18.67
C LEU A 98 -1.61 0.79 -17.60
N GLY A 99 -1.47 2.06 -17.93
CA GLY A 99 -1.17 3.10 -16.95
C GLY A 99 -0.80 4.44 -17.56
N TYR A 100 -0.62 5.44 -16.72
CA TYR A 100 -0.21 6.79 -17.08
C TYR A 100 0.49 7.49 -15.91
N THR A 101 1.33 8.48 -16.22
CA THR A 101 2.05 9.26 -15.20
C THR A 101 1.28 10.51 -14.79
N ASP A 102 1.46 10.92 -13.53
CA ASP A 102 0.89 12.15 -12.98
C ASP A 102 1.50 13.40 -13.62
N GLN A 103 2.78 13.35 -13.98
CA GLN A 103 3.55 14.47 -14.51
C GLN A 103 4.37 14.02 -15.73
N ALA A 104 5.09 14.97 -16.32
CA ALA A 104 6.04 14.69 -17.39
C ALA A 104 7.04 13.61 -16.97
N VAL A 105 7.29 12.64 -17.86
CA VAL A 105 8.31 11.62 -17.62
C VAL A 105 9.68 12.12 -18.09
N THR A 106 10.71 11.86 -17.29
CA THR A 106 12.10 12.12 -17.64
C THR A 106 12.56 11.06 -18.65
N THR A 107 12.85 11.46 -19.90
CA THR A 107 13.09 10.49 -20.99
C THR A 107 14.48 9.88 -20.99
N ASP A 108 15.46 10.55 -20.42
CA ASP A 108 16.86 10.12 -20.32
C ASP A 108 17.12 9.14 -19.16
N LYS A 109 16.16 8.98 -18.24
CA LYS A 109 16.24 7.96 -17.17
C LYS A 109 14.86 7.65 -16.59
N LEU A 110 14.38 6.42 -16.79
CA LEU A 110 13.16 5.95 -16.16
C LEU A 110 13.40 5.44 -14.72
N PRO A 111 12.43 5.58 -13.81
CA PRO A 111 12.46 4.90 -12.53
C PRO A 111 12.54 3.39 -12.69
N ASP A 112 13.43 2.74 -11.94
CA ASP A 112 13.62 1.29 -12.03
C ASP A 112 12.32 0.52 -11.71
N GLY A 113 11.52 0.98 -10.75
CA GLY A 113 10.22 0.37 -10.44
C GLY A 113 9.21 0.44 -11.61
N LEU A 114 9.19 1.55 -12.35
CA LEU A 114 8.37 1.69 -13.55
C LEU A 114 8.87 0.76 -14.66
N VAL A 115 10.19 0.64 -14.81
CA VAL A 115 10.82 -0.29 -15.76
C VAL A 115 10.43 -1.74 -15.44
N GLU A 116 10.49 -2.16 -14.17
CA GLU A 116 10.11 -3.52 -13.77
C GLU A 116 8.63 -3.78 -13.99
N LEU A 117 7.75 -2.82 -13.74
CA LEU A 117 6.33 -2.95 -14.03
C LEU A 117 6.08 -3.14 -15.54
N LEU A 118 6.74 -2.33 -16.36
CA LEU A 118 6.68 -2.41 -17.82
C LEU A 118 7.28 -3.71 -18.37
N ASP A 119 8.37 -4.22 -17.80
CA ASP A 119 8.91 -5.52 -18.20
C ASP A 119 8.00 -6.68 -17.73
N GLY A 120 7.33 -6.54 -16.58
CA GLY A 120 6.27 -7.45 -16.14
C GLY A 120 5.10 -7.54 -17.12
N TYR A 121 4.66 -6.41 -17.70
CA TYR A 121 3.63 -6.42 -18.75
C TYR A 121 4.06 -7.19 -20.00
N LYS A 122 5.35 -7.13 -20.38
CA LYS A 122 5.87 -7.95 -21.50
C LYS A 122 5.83 -9.44 -21.17
N ALA A 123 6.20 -9.82 -19.96
CA ALA A 123 6.15 -11.21 -19.51
C ALA A 123 4.72 -11.76 -19.53
N GLN A 124 3.76 -10.96 -19.05
CA GLN A 124 2.34 -11.31 -19.08
C GLN A 124 1.79 -11.39 -20.52
N TYR A 125 2.17 -10.47 -21.41
CA TYR A 125 1.84 -10.55 -22.82
C TYR A 125 2.42 -11.81 -23.49
N ALA A 126 3.66 -12.20 -23.16
CA ALA A 126 4.25 -13.43 -23.68
C ALA A 126 3.47 -14.68 -23.24
N ALA A 127 2.98 -14.71 -21.99
CA ALA A 127 2.14 -15.79 -21.50
C ALA A 127 0.79 -15.92 -22.24
N LEU A 128 0.28 -14.82 -22.83
CA LEU A 128 -0.93 -14.87 -23.67
C LEU A 128 -0.75 -15.65 -24.98
N ALA A 129 0.48 -15.88 -25.45
CA ALA A 129 0.74 -16.67 -26.64
C ALA A 129 0.50 -18.17 -26.42
N GLU A 130 0.68 -18.64 -25.19
CA GLU A 130 0.52 -20.04 -24.78
C GLU A 130 -0.91 -20.36 -24.31
N ALA A 131 -1.76 -19.33 -24.13
CA ALA A 131 -3.13 -19.48 -23.64
C ALA A 131 -4.15 -19.70 -24.79
N PRO A 132 -5.07 -20.67 -24.69
CA PRO A 132 -6.08 -20.90 -25.72
C PRO A 132 -6.96 -19.66 -25.95
N ALA A 133 -7.25 -19.36 -27.22
CA ALA A 133 -7.93 -18.14 -27.69
C ALA A 133 -9.37 -17.88 -27.18
N LYS A 134 -9.86 -18.67 -26.22
CA LYS A 134 -11.20 -18.58 -25.65
C LYS A 134 -11.13 -18.21 -24.18
N THR A 135 -11.01 -16.92 -23.90
CA THR A 135 -11.93 -16.14 -23.04
C THR A 135 -11.27 -14.81 -22.67
N ALA A 136 -11.46 -13.77 -23.48
CA ALA A 136 -11.39 -12.42 -22.96
C ALA A 136 -12.56 -12.27 -21.98
N ARG A 137 -12.31 -12.44 -20.68
CA ARG A 137 -13.29 -12.11 -19.66
C ARG A 137 -13.27 -10.61 -19.45
N VAL A 138 -14.45 -10.02 -19.29
CA VAL A 138 -14.59 -8.60 -18.94
C VAL A 138 -13.97 -8.44 -17.56
N ALA A 139 -12.90 -7.64 -17.46
CA ALA A 139 -12.34 -7.28 -16.16
C ALA A 139 -13.46 -6.69 -15.30
N THR A 140 -13.60 -7.17 -14.07
CA THR A 140 -14.52 -6.57 -13.09
C THR A 140 -14.19 -5.08 -13.00
N LEU A 141 -15.17 -4.23 -13.31
CA LEU A 141 -14.98 -2.79 -13.26
C LEU A 141 -15.08 -2.35 -11.80
N HIS A 142 -13.93 -2.07 -11.19
CA HIS A 142 -13.89 -1.33 -9.94
C HIS A 142 -14.05 0.15 -10.25
N LYS A 143 -14.93 0.82 -9.51
CA LYS A 143 -15.14 2.27 -9.59
C LYS A 143 -14.69 2.93 -8.30
N GLY A 144 -14.16 4.14 -8.42
CA GLY A 144 -13.82 4.98 -7.29
C GLY A 144 -12.35 5.33 -7.25
N GLU A 145 -12.01 6.25 -6.37
CA GLU A 145 -10.67 6.80 -6.25
C GLU A 145 -10.34 7.05 -4.81
N ARG A 146 -9.13 6.67 -4.42
CA ARG A 146 -8.54 7.05 -3.15
C ARG A 146 -7.03 7.10 -3.30
N GLN A 147 -6.41 8.16 -2.79
CA GLN A 147 -4.96 8.29 -2.77
C GLN A 147 -4.52 8.83 -1.42
N LEU A 148 -3.56 8.15 -0.82
CA LEU A 148 -2.88 8.52 0.40
C LEU A 148 -1.71 9.41 0.00
N LYS A 149 -1.62 10.60 0.60
CA LYS A 149 -0.59 11.57 0.24
C LYS A 149 0.77 11.13 0.81
N THR A 150 1.64 10.58 -0.02
CA THR A 150 3.01 10.20 0.36
C THR A 150 4.03 11.25 -0.07
N ALA A 151 5.29 11.09 0.37
CA ALA A 151 6.36 12.03 0.06
C ALA A 151 7.07 11.67 -1.25
N ASP A 152 7.36 12.67 -2.08
CA ASP A 152 8.11 12.54 -3.34
C ASP A 152 9.62 12.50 -3.03
N TRP A 153 10.06 11.44 -2.36
CA TRP A 153 11.45 11.24 -1.97
C TRP A 153 12.22 10.43 -3.01
N GLY A 154 13.55 10.51 -2.94
CA GLY A 154 14.48 9.87 -3.85
C GLY A 154 15.50 9.00 -3.13
N GLN A 155 16.48 8.53 -3.90
CA GLN A 155 17.62 7.77 -3.37
C GLN A 155 18.95 8.52 -3.38
N GLY A 156 19.04 9.63 -4.12
CA GLY A 156 20.24 10.46 -4.22
C GLY A 156 20.33 11.52 -3.12
N ALA A 157 21.13 12.56 -3.35
CA ALA A 157 21.18 13.70 -2.42
C ALA A 157 19.78 14.37 -2.34
N PRO A 158 19.34 14.84 -1.15
CA PRO A 158 20.02 14.81 0.14
C PRO A 158 19.90 13.51 0.95
N PHE A 159 19.09 12.57 0.48
CA PHE A 159 18.66 11.35 1.19
C PHE A 159 19.82 10.42 1.56
N ASN A 160 20.83 10.34 0.69
CA ASN A 160 21.96 9.43 0.85
C ASN A 160 23.18 10.01 1.57
N ARG A 161 23.17 11.24 2.11
CA ARG A 161 24.40 11.85 2.66
C ARG A 161 25.06 11.01 3.78
N MET A 162 24.26 10.19 4.47
CA MET A 162 24.70 9.38 5.62
C MET A 162 24.82 7.88 5.27
N THR A 163 24.72 7.50 3.99
CA THR A 163 25.07 6.15 3.53
C THR A 163 26.59 6.05 3.33
N PRO A 164 27.16 4.83 3.33
CA PRO A 164 28.56 4.64 2.98
C PRO A 164 28.87 5.25 1.60
N GLU A 165 29.94 6.03 1.53
CA GLU A 165 30.43 6.66 0.29
C GLU A 165 29.38 7.51 -0.46
N ALA A 166 28.34 7.98 0.24
CA ALA A 166 27.19 8.65 -0.37
C ALA A 166 26.56 7.85 -1.55
N THR A 167 26.59 6.53 -1.46
CA THR A 167 25.88 5.63 -2.40
C THR A 167 24.36 5.80 -2.29
N PRO A 168 23.57 5.51 -3.33
CA PRO A 168 22.11 5.54 -3.23
C PRO A 168 21.56 4.84 -1.97
N THR A 169 20.51 5.39 -1.37
CA THR A 169 19.89 4.82 -0.15
C THR A 169 19.40 3.38 -0.34
N GLY A 170 18.98 3.04 -1.55
CA GLY A 170 18.37 1.78 -1.90
C GLY A 170 16.84 1.86 -1.87
N CYS A 171 16.22 1.17 -2.82
CA CYS A 171 14.78 1.22 -3.07
C CYS A 171 13.94 0.81 -1.85
N ALA A 172 14.31 -0.27 -1.16
CA ALA A 172 13.63 -0.72 0.05
C ALA A 172 13.68 0.33 1.18
N ALA A 173 14.85 0.94 1.40
CA ALA A 173 15.01 1.97 2.43
C ALA A 173 14.19 3.23 2.10
N THR A 174 14.20 3.67 0.84
CA THR A 174 13.41 4.82 0.39
C THR A 174 11.91 4.55 0.50
N ALA A 175 11.42 3.39 0.06
CA ALA A 175 10.02 3.04 0.17
C ALA A 175 9.58 2.96 1.64
N MET A 176 10.36 2.30 2.50
CA MET A 176 10.11 2.28 3.96
C MET A 176 10.05 3.69 4.53
N ALA A 177 11.00 4.56 4.18
CA ALA A 177 11.06 5.94 4.67
C ALA A 177 9.84 6.76 4.22
N ILE A 178 9.37 6.60 2.98
CA ILE A 178 8.16 7.25 2.47
C ILE A 178 6.92 6.82 3.27
N VAL A 179 6.78 5.52 3.56
CA VAL A 179 5.65 5.00 4.36
C VAL A 179 5.73 5.47 5.80
N MET A 180 6.92 5.42 6.42
CA MET A 180 7.11 5.96 7.77
C MET A 180 6.81 7.46 7.85
N ARG A 181 7.16 8.20 6.80
CA ARG A 181 6.86 9.63 6.69
C ARG A 181 5.38 9.93 6.57
N TYR A 182 4.63 9.09 5.86
CA TYR A 182 3.16 9.21 5.79
C TYR A 182 2.55 9.13 7.20
N TYR A 183 3.00 8.18 8.01
CA TYR A 183 2.54 8.04 9.39
C TYR A 183 3.14 9.05 10.37
N GLN A 184 4.30 9.63 10.03
CA GLN A 184 5.14 10.40 10.96
C GLN A 184 5.45 9.57 12.21
N TRP A 185 5.90 8.34 11.98
CA TRP A 185 6.12 7.35 13.02
C TRP A 185 7.33 6.46 12.74
N PRO A 186 8.14 6.14 13.76
CA PRO A 186 7.96 6.46 15.18
C PRO A 186 8.54 7.80 15.62
N GLU A 187 8.13 8.30 16.78
CA GLU A 187 8.83 9.40 17.45
C GLU A 187 10.25 8.96 17.82
N SER A 188 10.38 7.82 18.49
CA SER A 188 11.64 7.11 18.74
C SER A 188 11.49 5.63 18.45
N GLY A 189 12.53 5.02 17.86
CA GLY A 189 12.52 3.60 17.53
C GLY A 189 12.74 2.68 18.75
N ALA A 190 13.19 1.45 18.51
CA ALA A 190 13.48 0.47 19.56
C ALA A 190 14.77 -0.31 19.28
N GLY A 191 15.56 -0.53 20.33
CA GLY A 191 16.81 -1.29 20.25
C GLY A 191 17.88 -0.67 19.34
N SER A 192 18.82 -1.50 18.91
CA SER A 192 19.93 -1.10 18.04
C SER A 192 20.32 -2.24 17.09
N LYS A 193 20.96 -1.90 15.97
CA LYS A 193 21.54 -2.87 15.03
C LYS A 193 22.87 -2.36 14.51
N THR A 194 23.85 -3.25 14.43
CA THR A 194 25.10 -3.04 13.70
C THR A 194 25.03 -3.80 12.39
N HIS A 195 25.30 -3.11 11.28
CA HIS A 195 25.42 -3.67 9.94
C HIS A 195 26.85 -3.50 9.46
N ILE A 196 27.48 -4.61 9.06
CA ILE A 196 28.83 -4.63 8.53
C ILE A 196 28.72 -4.89 7.03
N TRP A 197 29.18 -3.93 6.23
CA TRP A 197 29.17 -4.03 4.77
C TRP A 197 30.53 -3.61 4.22
N LYS A 198 31.24 -4.56 3.59
CA LYS A 198 32.66 -4.40 3.21
C LYS A 198 33.46 -3.91 4.42
N ASP A 199 34.19 -2.80 4.27
CA ASP A 199 34.99 -2.17 5.33
C ASP A 199 34.19 -1.14 6.16
N SER A 200 32.90 -0.96 5.87
CA SER A 200 32.03 -0.05 6.63
C SER A 200 31.31 -0.78 7.75
N VAL A 201 31.52 -0.32 8.99
CA VAL A 201 30.73 -0.72 10.17
C VAL A 201 29.75 0.40 10.51
N MET A 202 28.46 0.12 10.40
CA MET A 202 27.40 1.08 10.64
C MET A 202 26.51 0.63 11.80
N THR A 203 26.32 1.49 12.79
CA THR A 203 25.39 1.22 13.90
C THR A 203 24.25 2.21 13.88
N ALA A 204 23.02 1.70 13.97
CA ALA A 204 21.82 2.48 14.26
C ALA A 204 21.35 2.15 15.67
N ASN A 205 21.22 3.17 16.52
CA ASN A 205 20.60 3.05 17.84
C ASN A 205 19.18 3.63 17.79
N PHE A 206 18.25 2.84 17.27
CA PHE A 206 16.86 3.26 17.04
C PHE A 206 16.19 3.71 18.34
N GLY A 207 16.44 3.03 19.46
CA GLY A 207 15.87 3.35 20.77
C GLY A 207 16.33 4.69 21.37
N GLN A 208 17.47 5.21 20.93
CA GLN A 208 17.99 6.53 21.33
C GLN A 208 17.81 7.60 20.26
N THR A 209 17.15 7.27 19.15
CA THR A 209 16.99 8.18 18.01
C THR A 209 15.57 8.72 17.99
N HIS A 210 15.46 10.05 18.11
CA HIS A 210 14.24 10.78 17.86
C HIS A 210 14.18 11.23 16.39
N TYR A 211 13.12 10.88 15.67
CA TYR A 211 12.95 11.25 14.26
C TYR A 211 12.19 12.58 14.14
N ASP A 212 12.88 13.61 13.63
CA ASP A 212 12.33 14.96 13.45
C ASP A 212 11.44 15.05 12.21
N TRP A 213 10.21 14.51 12.31
CA TRP A 213 9.24 14.50 11.21
C TRP A 213 8.86 15.90 10.72
N GLY A 214 8.93 16.90 11.60
CA GLY A 214 8.68 18.30 11.28
C GLY A 214 9.69 18.86 10.28
N ASN A 215 10.92 18.39 10.32
CA ASN A 215 11.97 18.70 9.36
C ASN A 215 12.07 17.70 8.19
N MET A 216 11.05 16.88 7.96
CA MET A 216 10.99 16.01 6.79
C MET A 216 9.87 16.49 5.86
N PRO A 217 10.07 17.49 4.96
CA PRO A 217 9.03 17.89 4.02
C PRO A 217 8.66 16.78 3.03
N LEU A 218 7.48 16.88 2.42
CA LEU A 218 7.02 15.92 1.41
C LEU A 218 7.78 16.00 0.08
N SER A 219 8.51 17.10 -0.16
CA SER A 219 9.37 17.27 -1.34
C SER A 219 10.66 17.98 -0.92
N TYR A 220 11.76 17.62 -1.59
CA TYR A 220 13.09 18.18 -1.40
C TYR A 220 13.57 18.97 -2.63
N THR A 221 12.67 19.58 -3.41
CA THR A 221 13.05 20.53 -4.48
C THR A 221 13.85 21.72 -3.94
N SER A 222 13.58 22.14 -2.70
CA SER A 222 14.38 23.08 -1.92
C SER A 222 14.34 22.66 -0.46
N TYR A 223 15.47 22.72 0.24
CA TYR A 223 15.58 22.24 1.63
C TYR A 223 16.67 22.94 2.43
N THR A 224 16.55 22.94 3.76
CA THR A 224 17.59 23.36 4.69
C THR A 224 18.53 22.22 5.05
N GLU A 225 19.71 22.53 5.60
CA GLU A 225 20.63 21.50 6.08
C GLU A 225 20.00 20.60 7.16
N GLN A 226 19.22 21.17 8.08
CA GLN A 226 18.49 20.44 9.11
C GLN A 226 17.49 19.44 8.49
N GLN A 227 16.69 19.88 7.53
CA GLN A 227 15.72 18.99 6.86
C GLN A 227 16.39 17.82 6.17
N ALA A 228 17.55 18.11 5.62
CA ALA A 228 18.28 17.21 4.81
C ALA A 228 19.04 16.19 5.69
N ASN A 229 19.54 16.60 6.87
CA ASN A 229 20.09 15.72 7.90
C ASN A 229 19.01 14.81 8.49
N ALA A 230 17.80 15.33 8.75
CA ALA A 230 16.69 14.57 9.30
C ALA A 230 16.32 13.37 8.42
N VAL A 231 16.09 13.59 7.11
CA VAL A 231 15.74 12.49 6.21
C VAL A 231 16.90 11.54 5.96
N ALA A 232 18.15 12.03 5.90
CA ALA A 232 19.29 11.15 5.69
C ALA A 232 19.53 10.21 6.88
N LEU A 233 19.25 10.66 8.12
CA LEU A 233 19.28 9.80 9.30
C LEU A 233 18.23 8.68 9.19
N LEU A 234 16.99 9.03 8.81
CA LEU A 234 15.92 8.05 8.60
C LEU A 234 16.31 7.02 7.52
N MET A 235 16.83 7.50 6.38
CA MET A 235 17.24 6.64 5.27
C MET A 235 18.38 5.70 5.65
N ARG A 236 19.39 6.20 6.38
CA ARG A 236 20.48 5.38 6.93
C ARG A 236 19.95 4.30 7.85
N HIS A 237 19.04 4.65 8.76
CA HIS A 237 18.45 3.72 9.71
C HIS A 237 17.61 2.65 9.02
N ALA A 238 16.79 3.05 8.04
CA ALA A 238 16.02 2.12 7.22
C ALA A 238 16.96 1.13 6.51
N GLY A 239 18.03 1.61 5.87
CA GLY A 239 19.02 0.76 5.20
C GLY A 239 19.75 -0.21 6.15
N ILE A 240 20.18 0.25 7.33
CA ILE A 240 20.80 -0.62 8.36
C ILE A 240 19.83 -1.70 8.83
N ALA A 241 18.56 -1.33 9.05
CA ALA A 241 17.55 -2.25 9.56
C ALA A 241 17.34 -3.46 8.63
N VAL A 242 17.43 -3.26 7.31
CA VAL A 242 17.25 -4.30 6.28
C VAL A 242 18.56 -4.80 5.64
N GLU A 243 19.71 -4.56 6.30
CA GLU A 243 21.01 -5.12 5.87
C GLU A 243 21.39 -4.71 4.44
N MET A 244 21.17 -3.43 4.12
CA MET A 244 21.36 -2.88 2.78
C MET A 244 22.73 -3.21 2.19
N TYR A 245 22.74 -3.76 0.98
CA TYR A 245 23.92 -3.84 0.13
C TYR A 245 24.05 -2.53 -0.64
N TYR A 246 25.04 -1.72 -0.25
CA TYR A 246 25.30 -0.44 -0.90
C TYR A 246 26.10 -0.61 -2.19
N ASN A 247 25.82 0.18 -3.23
CA ASN A 247 26.64 0.22 -4.44
C ASN A 247 26.42 1.56 -5.16
N ALA A 248 27.47 2.11 -5.77
CA ALA A 248 27.41 3.39 -6.47
C ALA A 248 26.37 3.43 -7.60
N GLU A 249 26.10 2.31 -8.27
CA GLU A 249 25.07 2.23 -9.31
C GLU A 249 23.66 2.11 -8.74
N SER A 250 23.47 1.25 -7.73
CA SER A 250 22.17 0.95 -7.12
C SER A 250 22.33 0.12 -5.85
N SER A 251 21.67 0.50 -4.76
CA SER A 251 21.69 -0.23 -3.49
C SER A 251 20.43 -1.09 -3.33
N GLY A 252 20.56 -2.30 -2.76
CA GLY A 252 19.49 -3.27 -2.65
C GLY A 252 19.48 -4.04 -1.33
N ALA A 253 18.29 -4.51 -0.93
CA ALA A 253 18.09 -5.31 0.27
C ALA A 253 17.05 -6.40 0.02
N ASN A 254 17.04 -7.44 0.85
CA ASN A 254 16.01 -8.47 0.77
C ASN A 254 14.70 -7.95 1.38
N GLN A 255 13.64 -7.90 0.56
CA GLN A 255 12.32 -7.42 0.96
C GLN A 255 11.71 -8.22 2.14
N SER A 256 12.11 -9.48 2.32
CA SER A 256 11.64 -10.30 3.46
C SER A 256 12.08 -9.78 4.83
N LEU A 257 13.11 -8.93 4.89
CA LEU A 257 13.58 -8.30 6.13
C LEU A 257 12.69 -7.12 6.56
N VAL A 258 11.92 -6.53 5.64
CA VAL A 258 11.16 -5.31 5.89
C VAL A 258 10.11 -5.46 7.01
N PRO A 259 9.24 -6.49 7.02
CA PRO A 259 8.26 -6.63 8.10
C PRO A 259 8.91 -6.74 9.49
N GLY A 260 9.95 -7.57 9.60
CA GLY A 260 10.68 -7.75 10.86
C GLY A 260 11.42 -6.48 11.30
N ALA A 261 11.97 -5.71 10.37
CA ALA A 261 12.60 -4.43 10.64
C ALA A 261 11.60 -3.39 11.16
N LEU A 262 10.44 -3.26 10.51
CA LEU A 262 9.35 -2.37 10.93
C LEU A 262 8.90 -2.69 12.36
N GLN A 263 8.68 -3.96 12.66
CA GLN A 263 8.27 -4.41 13.99
C GLN A 263 9.35 -4.17 15.04
N LYS A 264 10.57 -4.67 14.79
CA LYS A 264 11.64 -4.73 15.80
C LYS A 264 12.26 -3.37 16.11
N TYR A 265 12.43 -2.51 15.10
CA TYR A 265 13.21 -1.27 15.23
C TYR A 265 12.38 0.00 15.13
N PHE A 266 11.23 -0.05 14.43
CA PHE A 266 10.42 1.14 14.13
C PHE A 266 9.05 1.14 14.81
N ARG A 267 8.79 0.21 15.74
CA ARG A 267 7.55 0.15 16.54
C ARG A 267 6.29 0.08 15.67
N TYR A 268 6.31 -0.76 14.63
CA TYR A 268 5.11 -1.11 13.88
C TYR A 268 4.51 -2.42 14.40
N ALA A 269 3.23 -2.62 14.11
CA ALA A 269 2.48 -3.80 14.49
C ALA A 269 2.99 -5.05 13.78
N ALA A 270 2.84 -6.19 14.43
CA ALA A 270 3.13 -7.53 13.91
C ALA A 270 2.16 -7.98 12.78
N THR A 271 1.25 -7.11 12.36
CA THR A 271 0.38 -7.32 11.20
C THR A 271 1.11 -7.13 9.87
N ALA A 272 2.27 -6.46 9.88
CA ALA A 272 3.08 -6.28 8.67
C ALA A 272 3.57 -7.63 8.14
N ARG A 273 3.33 -7.93 6.86
CA ARG A 273 3.72 -9.21 6.25
C ARG A 273 4.00 -9.09 4.76
N LEU A 274 4.99 -9.85 4.28
CA LEU A 274 5.30 -9.98 2.87
C LEU A 274 4.38 -11.02 2.21
N LEU A 275 3.70 -10.62 1.15
CA LEU A 275 2.85 -11.46 0.31
C LEU A 275 3.42 -11.52 -1.11
N SER A 276 3.23 -12.65 -1.79
CA SER A 276 3.58 -12.84 -3.20
C SER A 276 2.31 -12.88 -4.04
N ALA A 277 2.25 -12.07 -5.10
CA ALA A 277 1.09 -12.02 -6.01
C ALA A 277 0.82 -13.40 -6.64
N SER A 278 1.87 -14.19 -6.88
CA SER A 278 1.79 -15.57 -7.39
C SER A 278 0.98 -16.55 -6.53
N ASN A 279 0.65 -16.18 -5.29
CA ASN A 279 -0.11 -17.03 -4.36
C ASN A 279 -1.61 -16.71 -4.37
N TYR A 280 -2.06 -15.75 -5.17
CA TYR A 280 -3.42 -15.25 -5.20
C TYR A 280 -3.91 -15.13 -6.64
N ASP A 281 -5.20 -15.28 -6.86
CA ASP A 281 -5.81 -14.85 -8.11
C ASP A 281 -5.78 -13.31 -8.22
N ALA A 282 -5.92 -12.80 -9.45
CA ALA A 282 -5.77 -11.37 -9.72
C ALA A 282 -6.84 -10.51 -9.02
N ALA A 283 -8.06 -11.02 -8.84
CA ALA A 283 -9.14 -10.29 -8.18
C ALA A 283 -8.86 -10.16 -6.67
N THR A 284 -8.49 -11.27 -6.03
CA THR A 284 -8.10 -11.31 -4.61
C THR A 284 -6.90 -10.40 -4.35
N TRP A 285 -5.87 -10.42 -5.21
CA TRP A 285 -4.72 -9.52 -5.08
C TRP A 285 -5.12 -8.05 -5.18
N ASN A 286 -5.94 -7.69 -6.18
CA ASN A 286 -6.48 -6.33 -6.34
C ASN A 286 -7.26 -5.87 -5.12
N ASP A 287 -8.17 -6.70 -4.61
CA ASP A 287 -9.02 -6.38 -3.47
C ASP A 287 -8.19 -6.21 -2.19
N MET A 288 -7.16 -7.03 -1.98
CA MET A 288 -6.22 -6.84 -0.88
C MET A 288 -5.50 -5.49 -0.96
N MET A 289 -4.99 -5.10 -2.14
CA MET A 289 -4.30 -3.81 -2.31
C MET A 289 -5.25 -2.63 -2.11
N ARG A 290 -6.48 -2.69 -2.62
CA ARG A 290 -7.51 -1.67 -2.36
C ARG A 290 -7.84 -1.56 -0.88
N ASN A 291 -8.02 -2.70 -0.22
CA ASN A 291 -8.38 -2.73 1.19
C ASN A 291 -7.30 -2.08 2.06
N GLU A 292 -6.01 -2.24 1.75
CA GLU A 292 -4.93 -1.50 2.43
C GLU A 292 -5.13 0.02 2.29
N ILE A 293 -5.35 0.51 1.06
CA ILE A 293 -5.59 1.94 0.80
C ILE A 293 -6.87 2.44 1.48
N ASP A 294 -7.94 1.66 1.48
CA ASP A 294 -9.20 2.00 2.11
C ASP A 294 -9.11 2.08 3.65
N ASN A 295 -8.17 1.34 4.23
CA ASN A 295 -7.82 1.47 5.64
C ASN A 295 -6.71 2.50 5.90
N GLY A 296 -6.34 3.30 4.91
CA GLY A 296 -5.34 4.35 5.06
C GLY A 296 -3.92 3.83 5.23
N ARG A 297 -3.62 2.63 4.72
CA ARG A 297 -2.31 1.97 4.81
C ARG A 297 -1.61 1.95 3.44
N PRO A 298 -0.54 2.75 3.23
CA PRO A 298 0.30 2.60 2.06
C PRO A 298 1.00 1.23 2.07
N VAL A 299 1.21 0.67 0.88
CA VAL A 299 1.79 -0.66 0.71
C VAL A 299 3.20 -0.53 0.14
N LEU A 300 4.18 -1.20 0.75
CA LEU A 300 5.50 -1.33 0.12
C LEU A 300 5.41 -2.43 -0.94
N TYR A 301 5.63 -2.06 -2.19
CA TYR A 301 5.38 -2.91 -3.34
C TYR A 301 6.68 -3.18 -4.10
N THR A 302 6.78 -4.34 -4.76
CA THR A 302 7.92 -4.66 -5.62
C THR A 302 7.48 -5.18 -6.98
N GLY A 303 8.25 -4.84 -8.01
CA GLY A 303 8.10 -5.41 -9.34
C GLY A 303 8.64 -6.85 -9.44
N GLU A 304 8.64 -7.40 -10.66
CA GLU A 304 9.38 -8.62 -10.95
C GLU A 304 10.83 -8.28 -11.31
N SER A 305 11.78 -8.86 -10.59
CA SER A 305 13.22 -8.72 -10.88
C SER A 305 13.58 -9.45 -12.19
N THR A 306 13.54 -8.75 -13.31
CA THR A 306 14.09 -9.25 -14.60
C THR A 306 15.57 -8.88 -14.79
N LEU A 307 16.14 -8.10 -13.87
CA LEU A 307 17.49 -7.52 -13.98
C LEU A 307 18.57 -8.28 -13.18
N GLY A 308 18.22 -9.37 -12.49
CA GLY A 308 19.17 -10.17 -11.70
C GLY A 308 19.75 -9.46 -10.47
N ARG A 309 19.21 -8.30 -10.08
CA ARG A 309 19.68 -7.45 -8.96
C ARG A 309 18.70 -7.40 -7.76
N GLY A 310 17.72 -8.32 -7.70
CA GLY A 310 16.57 -8.23 -6.79
C GLY A 310 15.48 -7.30 -7.36
N SER A 311 14.28 -7.31 -6.78
CA SER A 311 13.16 -6.47 -7.25
C SER A 311 13.22 -5.07 -6.65
N HIS A 312 12.81 -4.06 -7.42
CA HIS A 312 12.78 -2.67 -6.97
C HIS A 312 11.61 -2.43 -6.02
N GLY A 313 11.88 -1.94 -4.82
CA GLY A 313 10.87 -1.51 -3.85
C GLY A 313 10.36 -0.09 -4.10
N PHE A 314 9.04 0.07 -4.14
CA PHE A 314 8.35 1.35 -4.26
C PHE A 314 7.06 1.34 -3.41
N VAL A 315 6.24 2.38 -3.51
CA VAL A 315 5.03 2.52 -2.68
C VAL A 315 3.79 2.51 -3.56
N LEU A 316 2.83 1.64 -3.24
CA LEU A 316 1.46 1.72 -3.72
C LEU A 316 0.66 2.49 -2.67
N ASP A 317 0.16 3.66 -3.04
CA ASP A 317 -0.50 4.59 -2.10
C ASP A 317 -1.86 5.07 -2.59
N GLY A 318 -2.39 4.52 -3.68
CA GLY A 318 -3.73 4.86 -4.13
C GLY A 318 -4.30 3.94 -5.19
N TYR A 319 -5.53 4.22 -5.59
CA TYR A 319 -6.19 3.65 -6.75
C TYR A 319 -7.12 4.66 -7.41
N ARG A 320 -7.36 4.50 -8.71
CA ARG A 320 -8.41 5.15 -9.49
C ARG A 320 -8.98 4.14 -10.47
N ASP A 321 -10.26 3.85 -10.30
CA ASP A 321 -10.95 2.75 -10.97
C ASP A 321 -10.07 1.49 -10.89
N ASN A 322 -9.70 0.85 -12.00
CA ASN A 322 -8.90 -0.38 -12.04
C ASN A 322 -7.37 -0.19 -11.92
N LEU A 323 -6.88 1.05 -11.80
CA LEU A 323 -5.45 1.33 -11.72
C LEU A 323 -5.03 1.69 -10.30
N PHE A 324 -3.80 1.37 -9.93
CA PHE A 324 -3.19 1.72 -8.65
C PHE A 324 -2.18 2.83 -8.83
N HIS A 325 -2.18 3.79 -7.91
CA HIS A 325 -1.16 4.84 -7.88
C HIS A 325 0.12 4.29 -7.24
N PHE A 326 1.24 4.50 -7.94
CA PHE A 326 2.57 4.14 -7.48
C PHE A 326 3.43 5.39 -7.32
N ASN A 327 4.06 5.50 -6.15
CA ASN A 327 5.19 6.37 -5.89
C ASN A 327 6.48 5.55 -6.00
N PHE A 328 7.26 5.78 -7.06
CA PHE A 328 8.44 4.97 -7.37
C PHE A 328 9.66 5.30 -6.50
N GLY A 329 9.62 6.35 -5.67
CA GLY A 329 10.77 6.76 -4.86
C GLY A 329 11.87 7.45 -5.68
N TRP A 330 11.45 8.23 -6.69
CA TRP A 330 12.33 8.93 -7.66
C TRP A 330 12.03 10.44 -7.72
N ASN A 331 11.80 11.06 -6.57
CA ASN A 331 11.49 12.50 -6.46
C ASN A 331 10.23 12.89 -7.26
N GLY A 332 9.22 12.02 -7.30
CA GLY A 332 8.00 12.22 -8.08
C GLY A 332 8.09 11.82 -9.55
N SER A 333 9.29 11.61 -10.09
CA SER A 333 9.45 11.22 -11.50
C SER A 333 8.85 9.84 -11.75
N GLY A 334 7.98 9.77 -12.77
CA GLY A 334 7.27 8.56 -13.18
C GLY A 334 6.13 8.12 -12.28
N ASN A 335 5.87 8.79 -11.14
CA ASN A 335 4.71 8.48 -10.30
C ASN A 335 3.42 8.57 -11.13
N GLY A 336 2.44 7.72 -10.82
CA GLY A 336 1.17 7.69 -11.52
C GLY A 336 0.40 6.40 -11.34
N TYR A 337 -0.64 6.25 -12.16
CA TYR A 337 -1.60 5.16 -12.05
C TYR A 337 -1.31 4.05 -13.05
N PHE A 338 -1.06 2.84 -12.56
CA PHE A 338 -0.73 1.68 -13.39
C PHE A 338 -1.47 0.43 -12.92
N ALA A 339 -1.68 -0.52 -13.82
CA ALA A 339 -2.32 -1.78 -13.50
C ALA A 339 -1.32 -2.69 -12.75
N VAL A 340 -1.72 -3.32 -11.64
CA VAL A 340 -0.89 -4.37 -11.00
C VAL A 340 -0.83 -5.66 -11.84
N SER A 341 -1.80 -5.83 -12.75
CA SER A 341 -1.84 -6.91 -13.75
C SER A 341 -2.30 -6.37 -15.10
N ALA A 342 -1.61 -6.77 -16.15
CA ALA A 342 -1.95 -6.48 -17.54
C ALA A 342 -2.94 -7.48 -18.14
N LEU A 343 -3.38 -8.47 -17.37
CA LEU A 343 -4.25 -9.56 -17.81
C LEU A 343 -5.68 -9.32 -17.30
N ASN A 344 -6.66 -9.40 -18.19
CA ASN A 344 -8.09 -9.37 -17.84
C ASN A 344 -8.65 -10.75 -17.45
N ALA A 345 -7.80 -11.79 -17.45
CA ALA A 345 -8.22 -13.18 -17.29
C ALA A 345 -8.19 -13.60 -15.82
N THR A 346 -9.31 -14.17 -15.35
CA THR A 346 -9.41 -14.94 -14.11
C THR A 346 -9.03 -16.41 -14.33
N ASP A 347 -8.17 -16.69 -15.31
CA ASP A 347 -7.72 -18.05 -15.61
C ASP A 347 -6.42 -18.28 -14.85
N HIS A 348 -6.48 -19.18 -13.86
CA HIS A 348 -5.35 -19.57 -13.04
C HIS A 348 -4.10 -19.95 -13.84
N SER A 349 -4.24 -20.41 -15.10
CA SER A 349 -3.08 -20.71 -15.95
C SER A 349 -2.26 -19.48 -16.37
N ILE A 350 -2.86 -18.29 -16.38
CA ILE A 350 -2.23 -17.01 -16.76
C ILE A 350 -1.81 -16.19 -15.51
N GLU A 351 -2.36 -16.52 -14.34
CA GLU A 351 -2.14 -15.82 -13.07
C GLU A 351 -0.73 -16.05 -12.46
N PHE A 352 -0.04 -17.12 -12.83
CA PHE A 352 1.33 -17.44 -12.33
C PHE A 352 2.46 -16.64 -12.99
N ALA A 353 2.15 -15.77 -13.95
CA ALA A 353 3.14 -14.86 -14.55
C ALA A 353 3.41 -13.62 -13.68
N ASN A 354 2.62 -13.37 -12.62
CA ASN A 354 2.82 -12.21 -11.76
C ASN A 354 3.72 -12.54 -10.55
N ARG A 355 4.98 -12.10 -10.60
CA ARG A 355 5.95 -12.29 -9.50
C ARG A 355 6.17 -11.05 -8.64
N GLN A 356 5.22 -10.12 -8.66
CA GLN A 356 5.22 -8.95 -7.77
C GLN A 356 5.03 -9.37 -6.31
N GLN A 357 5.52 -8.55 -5.38
CA GLN A 357 5.34 -8.77 -3.95
C GLN A 357 4.87 -7.49 -3.26
N ALA A 358 4.24 -7.65 -2.10
CA ALA A 358 3.75 -6.52 -1.31
C ALA A 358 3.97 -6.78 0.18
N VAL A 359 4.45 -5.76 0.92
CA VAL A 359 4.35 -5.72 2.37
C VAL A 359 3.09 -4.94 2.74
N VAL A 360 2.09 -5.67 3.23
CA VAL A 360 0.79 -5.15 3.67
C VAL A 360 0.69 -5.14 5.19
N GLY A 361 -0.36 -4.55 5.75
CA GLY A 361 -0.63 -4.58 7.19
C GLY A 361 0.31 -3.69 7.99
N ILE A 362 0.90 -2.67 7.35
CA ILE A 362 1.84 -1.74 7.98
C ILE A 362 1.04 -0.76 8.84
N VAL A 363 1.02 -0.98 10.16
CA VAL A 363 0.28 -0.17 11.14
C VAL A 363 1.23 0.29 12.25
N PRO A 364 1.35 1.59 12.54
CA PRO A 364 2.08 2.09 13.71
C PRO A 364 1.54 1.56 15.05
N LEU A 365 2.40 1.18 15.99
CA LEU A 365 2.03 0.94 17.39
C LEU A 365 2.09 2.25 18.18
N LYS A 366 1.08 3.11 17.97
CA LYS A 366 1.00 4.40 18.67
C LYS A 366 0.54 4.22 20.11
N ASP A 367 1.09 5.04 21.01
CA ASP A 367 0.64 5.13 22.40
C ASP A 367 -0.57 6.08 22.51
N ASP A 368 -1.66 5.74 21.82
CA ASP A 368 -2.87 6.57 21.71
C ASP A 368 -3.87 6.35 22.87
N GLY A 369 -3.39 5.79 24.00
CA GLY A 369 -4.22 5.46 25.15
C GLY A 369 -5.25 4.35 24.89
N CYS A 370 -5.04 3.52 23.87
CA CYS A 370 -5.89 2.38 23.53
C CYS A 370 -5.13 1.05 23.66
N ALA A 371 -5.87 -0.03 23.90
CA ALA A 371 -5.28 -1.36 23.93
C ALA A 371 -4.67 -1.71 22.55
N PRO A 372 -3.58 -2.49 22.47
CA PRO A 372 -2.94 -2.89 21.22
C PRO A 372 -3.73 -4.03 20.53
N LEU A 373 -5.04 -3.85 20.45
CA LEU A 373 -6.02 -4.77 19.91
C LEU A 373 -6.89 -3.99 18.91
N THR A 374 -7.29 -4.65 17.83
CA THR A 374 -8.16 -4.06 16.82
C THR A 374 -9.25 -5.06 16.48
N LEU A 375 -10.52 -4.65 16.63
CA LEU A 375 -11.64 -5.44 16.16
C LEU A 375 -11.88 -5.17 14.67
N GLU A 376 -12.01 -6.23 13.88
CA GLU A 376 -12.39 -6.11 12.48
C GLU A 376 -13.68 -5.31 12.33
N ARG A 377 -13.74 -4.46 11.30
CA ARG A 377 -14.95 -3.73 10.95
C ARG A 377 -14.97 -3.48 9.45
N ASP A 378 -16.08 -3.83 8.81
CA ASP A 378 -16.30 -3.51 7.41
C ASP A 378 -17.72 -3.02 7.16
N ASN A 379 -17.85 -1.88 6.47
CA ASN A 379 -19.15 -1.31 6.10
C ASN A 379 -20.17 -1.26 7.26
N LYS A 380 -21.23 -2.07 7.18
CA LYS A 380 -22.28 -2.21 8.21
C LYS A 380 -21.92 -3.22 9.29
N TYR A 381 -20.99 -4.12 9.02
CA TYR A 381 -20.53 -5.13 9.96
C TYR A 381 -19.62 -4.49 11.01
N GLN A 382 -20.00 -4.62 12.29
CA GLN A 382 -19.35 -3.93 13.42
C GLN A 382 -18.25 -4.77 14.09
N GLY A 383 -17.99 -5.99 13.61
CA GLY A 383 -16.99 -6.90 14.21
C GLY A 383 -17.53 -7.77 15.35
N TYR A 384 -18.78 -7.56 15.77
CA TYR A 384 -19.42 -8.32 16.83
C TYR A 384 -20.87 -8.68 16.49
N TYR A 385 -21.37 -9.71 17.17
CA TYR A 385 -22.77 -10.12 17.15
C TYR A 385 -23.32 -10.22 18.57
N THR A 386 -24.55 -9.75 18.77
CA THR A 386 -25.27 -9.88 20.04
C THR A 386 -26.78 -9.68 19.83
N PRO A 387 -27.63 -10.49 20.50
CA PRO A 387 -29.08 -10.31 20.49
C PRO A 387 -29.56 -9.14 21.37
N LEU A 388 -28.64 -8.43 22.04
CA LEU A 388 -28.97 -7.33 22.95
C LEU A 388 -29.79 -6.24 22.25
N THR A 389 -31.01 -6.03 22.73
CA THR A 389 -31.88 -4.89 22.41
C THR A 389 -31.86 -3.87 23.55
N THR A 390 -32.16 -4.33 24.77
CA THR A 390 -32.06 -3.56 26.02
C THR A 390 -31.48 -4.44 27.11
N LEU A 391 -30.48 -3.95 27.82
CA LEU A 391 -29.83 -4.65 28.94
C LEU A 391 -30.75 -4.59 30.16
N VAL A 392 -31.25 -5.75 30.57
CA VAL A 392 -32.11 -5.88 31.75
C VAL A 392 -31.28 -6.44 32.90
N ALA A 393 -31.45 -5.86 34.09
CA ALA A 393 -30.76 -6.31 35.30
C ALA A 393 -30.92 -7.82 35.50
N HIS A 394 -29.83 -8.48 35.89
CA HIS A 394 -29.71 -9.90 36.18
C HIS A 394 -30.08 -10.85 35.02
N THR A 395 -30.18 -10.33 33.79
CA THR A 395 -30.43 -11.14 32.60
C THR A 395 -29.12 -11.42 31.87
N ALA A 396 -28.90 -12.67 31.48
CA ALA A 396 -27.71 -13.07 30.72
C ALA A 396 -27.77 -12.50 29.29
N VAL A 397 -26.64 -11.98 28.83
CA VAL A 397 -26.44 -11.46 27.48
C VAL A 397 -25.14 -12.01 26.93
N ASP A 398 -25.19 -12.52 25.70
CA ASP A 398 -24.00 -12.97 25.00
C ASP A 398 -23.55 -11.94 23.97
N ILE A 399 -22.23 -11.72 23.90
CA ILE A 399 -21.58 -10.89 22.90
C ILE A 399 -20.43 -11.69 22.28
N HIS A 400 -20.55 -11.96 20.98
CA HIS A 400 -19.53 -12.64 20.19
C HIS A 400 -18.68 -11.60 19.45
N LEU A 401 -17.39 -11.49 19.77
CA LEU A 401 -16.41 -10.78 18.95
C LEU A 401 -15.88 -11.74 17.89
N SER A 402 -16.03 -11.44 16.61
CA SER A 402 -15.69 -12.43 15.57
C SER A 402 -14.21 -12.46 15.23
N ASN A 403 -13.57 -11.30 15.11
CA ASN A 403 -12.21 -11.21 14.56
C ASN A 403 -11.42 -10.08 15.24
N LEU A 404 -10.92 -10.38 16.44
CA LEU A 404 -10.04 -9.49 17.19
C LEU A 404 -8.59 -9.77 16.79
N THR A 405 -7.86 -8.74 16.38
CA THR A 405 -6.43 -8.81 16.01
C THR A 405 -5.57 -8.21 17.11
N ALA A 406 -4.48 -8.87 17.48
CA ALA A 406 -3.46 -8.28 18.35
C ALA A 406 -2.36 -7.61 17.54
N LEU A 407 -2.08 -6.34 17.80
CA LEU A 407 -1.08 -5.56 17.04
C LEU A 407 0.36 -5.92 17.45
N ARG A 408 0.55 -6.55 18.60
CA ARG A 408 1.78 -7.17 19.10
C ARG A 408 1.41 -8.35 19.98
N ASP A 409 2.38 -9.13 20.42
CA ASP A 409 2.12 -10.13 21.46
C ASP A 409 1.45 -9.44 22.65
N TRP A 410 0.33 -10.01 23.08
CA TRP A 410 -0.54 -9.40 24.08
C TRP A 410 -1.14 -10.45 24.99
N LYS A 411 -1.09 -10.18 26.29
CA LYS A 411 -1.70 -11.00 27.32
C LYS A 411 -2.31 -10.10 28.39
N GLY A 412 -3.57 -10.35 28.71
CA GLY A 412 -4.26 -9.52 29.69
C GLY A 412 -5.71 -9.93 29.88
N GLN A 413 -6.47 -8.97 30.37
CA GLN A 413 -7.90 -9.13 30.64
C GLN A 413 -8.70 -8.19 29.75
N MET A 414 -9.86 -8.65 29.32
CA MET A 414 -10.87 -7.87 28.60
C MET A 414 -12.15 -7.85 29.42
N GLN A 415 -12.87 -6.73 29.42
CA GLN A 415 -14.17 -6.63 30.08
C GLN A 415 -15.04 -5.57 29.38
N TRP A 416 -16.33 -5.61 29.65
CA TRP A 416 -17.27 -4.59 29.21
C TRP A 416 -17.57 -3.63 30.35
N HIS A 417 -17.59 -2.34 30.07
CA HIS A 417 -18.09 -1.30 30.97
C HIS A 417 -19.47 -0.88 30.51
N LEU A 418 -20.47 -0.98 31.37
CA LEU A 418 -21.75 -0.29 31.16
C LEU A 418 -21.52 1.19 31.48
N CYS A 419 -21.77 2.05 30.51
CA CYS A 419 -21.55 3.48 30.59
C CYS A 419 -22.86 4.23 30.34
N HIS A 420 -23.03 5.35 31.04
CA HIS A 420 -24.00 6.37 30.67
C HIS A 420 -23.59 7.09 29.39
N ALA A 421 -24.52 7.84 28.79
CA ALA A 421 -24.30 8.62 27.58
C ALA A 421 -23.14 9.64 27.69
N ASP A 422 -22.82 10.10 28.90
CA ASP A 422 -21.70 11.01 29.18
C ASP A 422 -20.35 10.30 29.37
N GLY A 423 -20.32 8.96 29.33
CA GLY A 423 -19.14 8.12 29.52
C GLY A 423 -18.88 7.67 30.95
N THR A 424 -19.71 8.07 31.92
CA THR A 424 -19.59 7.63 33.32
C THR A 424 -19.83 6.12 33.41
N VAL A 425 -18.91 5.39 34.04
CA VAL A 425 -19.02 3.93 34.22
C VAL A 425 -19.99 3.61 35.34
N VAL A 426 -21.05 2.87 35.01
CA VAL A 426 -22.07 2.34 35.92
C VAL A 426 -21.58 1.05 36.58
N GLU A 427 -21.15 0.08 35.76
CA GLU A 427 -20.77 -1.26 36.21
C GLU A 427 -19.76 -1.88 35.24
N ARG A 428 -19.02 -2.89 35.70
CA ARG A 428 -18.06 -3.67 34.91
C ARG A 428 -18.50 -5.12 34.86
N VAL A 429 -18.62 -5.67 33.67
CA VAL A 429 -19.26 -6.97 33.43
C VAL A 429 -18.50 -7.79 32.39
N GLY A 430 -18.65 -9.13 32.44
CA GLY A 430 -18.07 -10.03 31.45
C GLY A 430 -16.55 -9.96 31.35
N CYS A 431 -15.82 -10.09 32.46
CA CYS A 431 -14.35 -10.11 32.44
C CYS A 431 -13.82 -11.46 31.92
N LYS A 432 -12.77 -11.43 31.08
CA LYS A 432 -12.15 -12.62 30.49
C LYS A 432 -10.65 -12.44 30.32
N ASP A 433 -9.88 -13.46 30.68
CA ASP A 433 -8.45 -13.54 30.39
C ASP A 433 -8.24 -13.93 28.92
N VAL A 434 -7.34 -13.23 28.23
CA VAL A 434 -7.09 -13.40 26.79
C VAL A 434 -5.59 -13.29 26.52
N ALA A 435 -5.07 -14.22 25.72
CA ALA A 435 -3.68 -14.21 25.25
C ALA A 435 -3.66 -14.37 23.73
N MET A 436 -2.85 -13.56 23.05
CA MET A 436 -2.79 -13.49 21.59
C MET A 436 -1.36 -13.27 21.12
N ASN A 437 -1.01 -13.97 20.04
CA ASN A 437 0.23 -13.70 19.33
C ASN A 437 0.04 -12.47 18.43
N GLY A 438 1.08 -11.65 18.31
CA GLY A 438 1.09 -10.48 17.44
C GLY A 438 0.77 -10.85 15.99
N GLY A 439 -0.12 -10.08 15.36
CA GLY A 439 -0.59 -10.29 13.99
C GLY A 439 -1.62 -11.41 13.83
N SER A 440 -1.88 -12.19 14.89
CA SER A 440 -2.94 -13.19 14.88
C SER A 440 -4.32 -12.59 15.15
N CYS A 441 -5.32 -13.29 14.65
CA CYS A 441 -6.72 -13.02 14.86
C CYS A 441 -7.39 -14.13 15.67
N GLN A 442 -8.34 -13.79 16.54
CA GLN A 442 -9.21 -14.77 17.18
C GLN A 442 -10.61 -14.22 17.47
N SER A 443 -11.59 -15.11 17.54
CA SER A 443 -12.91 -14.80 18.09
C SER A 443 -12.90 -14.84 19.61
N VAL A 444 -13.69 -13.99 20.26
CA VAL A 444 -13.82 -13.95 21.72
C VAL A 444 -15.30 -13.84 22.12
N ASP A 445 -15.80 -14.87 22.79
CA ASP A 445 -17.16 -14.86 23.34
C ASP A 445 -17.20 -14.34 24.78
N PHE A 446 -18.18 -13.50 25.05
CA PHE A 446 -18.55 -13.03 26.38
C PHE A 446 -19.96 -13.49 26.71
N SER A 447 -20.15 -13.95 27.94
CA SER A 447 -21.47 -14.05 28.57
C SER A 447 -21.45 -13.17 29.81
N LEU A 448 -22.38 -12.23 29.90
CA LEU A 448 -22.41 -11.21 30.96
C LEU A 448 -23.81 -11.04 31.52
N SER A 449 -23.88 -10.62 32.79
CA SER A 449 -25.11 -10.26 33.48
C SER A 449 -24.78 -9.06 34.36
N ALA A 450 -25.50 -7.96 34.18
CA ALA A 450 -25.30 -6.72 34.93
C ALA A 450 -26.28 -6.65 36.11
N ALA A 451 -25.85 -6.08 37.23
CA ALA A 451 -26.77 -5.79 38.34
C ALA A 451 -27.73 -4.63 38.00
N ASN A 452 -27.32 -3.73 37.10
CA ASN A 452 -28.11 -2.58 36.69
C ASN A 452 -28.73 -2.79 35.30
N GLY A 453 -29.98 -2.33 35.13
CA GLY A 453 -30.60 -2.21 33.81
C GLY A 453 -30.09 -0.96 33.09
N ALA A 454 -30.02 -1.00 31.77
CA ALA A 454 -29.61 0.16 30.98
C ALA A 454 -30.73 1.20 30.86
N GLU A 455 -30.35 2.47 30.85
CA GLU A 455 -31.20 3.62 30.59
C GLU A 455 -31.00 4.16 29.16
N MET A 456 -31.85 5.10 28.74
CA MET A 456 -31.78 5.67 27.40
C MET A 456 -30.45 6.39 27.17
N GLY A 457 -29.68 5.91 26.18
CA GLY A 457 -28.37 6.46 25.82
C GLY A 457 -27.20 5.68 26.40
N ASP A 458 -27.45 4.71 27.28
CA ASP A 458 -26.41 3.85 27.83
C ASP A 458 -25.82 2.90 26.77
N TYR A 459 -24.55 2.55 26.94
CA TYR A 459 -23.83 1.64 26.06
C TYR A 459 -22.81 0.79 26.82
N LEU A 460 -22.50 -0.39 26.26
CA LEU A 460 -21.39 -1.22 26.69
C LEU A 460 -20.13 -0.83 25.90
N CYS A 461 -19.04 -0.54 26.60
CA CYS A 461 -17.72 -0.23 26.03
C CYS A 461 -16.75 -1.38 26.30
N LEU A 462 -16.11 -1.90 25.26
CA LEU A 462 -15.09 -2.93 25.42
C LEU A 462 -13.76 -2.28 25.81
N VAL A 463 -13.21 -2.72 26.94
CA VAL A 463 -11.90 -2.30 27.43
C VAL A 463 -10.99 -3.50 27.67
N ALA A 464 -9.69 -3.27 27.58
CA ALA A 464 -8.68 -4.27 27.87
C ALA A 464 -7.55 -3.69 28.74
N ARG A 465 -6.91 -4.56 29.51
CA ARG A 465 -5.78 -4.24 30.37
C ARG A 465 -4.74 -5.34 30.23
N GLU A 466 -3.51 -4.96 29.95
CA GLU A 466 -2.38 -5.88 29.92
C GLU A 466 -1.98 -6.32 31.32
N ASP A 467 -1.51 -7.56 31.51
CA ASP A 467 -1.12 -8.10 32.83
C ASP A 467 -0.07 -7.23 33.55
N SER A 468 0.80 -6.57 32.80
CA SER A 468 1.84 -5.68 33.29
C SER A 468 1.35 -4.27 33.64
N SER A 469 0.09 -3.94 33.34
CA SER A 469 -0.49 -2.61 33.51
C SER A 469 -1.68 -2.62 34.45
N ALA A 470 -1.83 -1.56 35.25
CA ALA A 470 -3.04 -1.35 36.03
C ALA A 470 -4.15 -0.64 35.22
N GLN A 471 -3.83 -0.05 34.08
CA GLN A 471 -4.74 0.81 33.32
C GLN A 471 -5.60 0.01 32.33
N TRP A 472 -6.91 0.25 32.40
CA TRP A 472 -7.87 -0.21 31.39
C TRP A 472 -7.94 0.80 30.26
N GLN A 473 -7.80 0.31 29.04
CA GLN A 473 -7.83 1.11 27.84
C GLN A 473 -8.93 0.61 26.90
N PRO A 474 -9.62 1.50 26.16
CA PRO A 474 -10.61 1.08 25.17
C PRO A 474 -9.96 0.22 24.09
N VAL A 475 -10.71 -0.80 23.65
CA VAL A 475 -10.41 -1.53 22.42
C VAL A 475 -10.98 -0.75 21.26
N ARG A 476 -10.19 -0.58 20.20
CA ARG A 476 -10.58 0.14 18.99
C ARG A 476 -10.99 -0.84 17.89
N ASP A 477 -11.87 -0.42 17.01
CA ASP A 477 -12.15 -1.13 15.76
C ASP A 477 -11.16 -0.70 14.65
N ALA A 478 -11.24 -1.36 13.49
CA ALA A 478 -10.40 -1.06 12.32
C ALA A 478 -10.55 0.37 11.78
N ARG A 479 -11.57 1.13 12.21
CA ARG A 479 -11.78 2.55 11.87
C ARG A 479 -11.28 3.50 12.97
N GLY A 480 -10.65 2.97 14.03
CA GLY A 480 -10.17 3.76 15.15
C GLY A 480 -11.27 4.25 16.10
N GLN A 481 -12.48 3.68 16.05
CA GLN A 481 -13.56 4.00 16.99
C GLN A 481 -13.54 3.04 18.17
N ASN A 482 -14.00 3.46 19.35
CA ASN A 482 -14.17 2.55 20.48
C ASN A 482 -15.19 1.46 20.11
N VAL A 483 -14.89 0.22 20.46
CA VAL A 483 -15.82 -0.89 20.30
C VAL A 483 -16.94 -0.73 21.34
N VAL A 484 -18.12 -0.34 20.88
CA VAL A 484 -19.29 -0.09 21.72
C VAL A 484 -20.52 -0.84 21.22
N VAL A 485 -21.38 -1.27 22.15
CA VAL A 485 -22.71 -1.84 21.89
C VAL A 485 -23.75 -0.96 22.58
N GLN A 486 -24.73 -0.44 21.84
CA GLN A 486 -25.85 0.29 22.44
C GLN A 486 -26.61 -0.64 23.38
N ALA A 487 -26.80 -0.21 24.63
CA ALA A 487 -27.35 -1.06 25.70
C ALA A 487 -28.85 -0.85 25.92
N PHE A 488 -29.45 0.19 25.33
CA PHE A 488 -30.88 0.48 25.43
C PHE A 488 -31.50 0.75 24.06
N GLY A 489 -32.66 0.16 23.78
CA GLY A 489 -33.43 0.42 22.56
C GLY A 489 -32.71 0.10 21.25
N ARG A 490 -31.68 -0.76 21.28
CA ARG A 490 -30.93 -1.20 20.08
C ARG A 490 -31.86 -2.03 19.20
N LYS A 491 -31.87 -1.71 17.90
CA LYS A 491 -32.52 -2.52 16.86
C LYS A 491 -31.52 -3.58 16.39
N VAL A 492 -31.91 -4.85 16.51
CA VAL A 492 -31.12 -6.03 16.10
C VAL A 492 -31.54 -6.47 14.72
#